data_AF-A6DH15-F1
#
_entry.id   AF-A6DH15-F1
#
_cell.length_a   1.000
_cell.length_b   1.000
_cell.length_c   1.000
_cell.angle_alpha   90.00
_cell.angle_beta   90.00
_cell.angle_gamma   90.00
#
_symmetry.space_group_name_H-M   'P 1'
#
loop_
_entity.id
_entity.type
_entity.pdbx_description
1 polymer ?
#
loop_
_entity_poly.entity_id
_entity_poly.type
_entity_poly.pdbx_seq_one_letter_code
_entity_poly.pdbx_strand_id
1 'polypeptide(L)'
;MLSFLKKLFGLESSNAGDFYPQPVGGDEDLVQLVKFMVVRMVDEPEAVQVRGENNDKGFQITVKCNQSDIGKIIGKAGKNIQALRALVSGAGVRGSRRVSVEIED
;
A
#
# COMPACT_ATOMS: atom_id res chain seq x y z
N MET A 1 -20.73 -0.57 10.69
CA MET A 1 -19.55 0.04 11.34
C MET A 1 -18.77 -0.99 12.18
N LEU A 2 -19.39 -1.78 13.05
CA LEU A 2 -18.68 -2.81 13.85
C LEU A 2 -18.14 -4.01 13.03
N SER A 3 -18.80 -4.40 11.94
CA SER A 3 -18.31 -5.48 11.06
C SER A 3 -16.97 -5.11 10.39
N PHE A 4 -16.77 -3.84 10.04
CA PHE A 4 -15.50 -3.32 9.53
C PHE A 4 -14.38 -3.39 10.57
N LEU A 5 -14.69 -3.10 11.85
CA LEU A 5 -13.73 -3.18 12.95
C LEU A 5 -13.32 -4.64 13.23
N LYS A 6 -14.26 -5.58 13.22
CA LYS A 6 -13.96 -7.01 13.36
C LYS A 6 -13.08 -7.55 12.22
N LYS A 7 -13.30 -7.08 10.98
CA LYS A 7 -12.44 -7.37 9.82
C LYS A 7 -11.05 -6.75 9.96
N LEU A 8 -10.94 -5.53 10.47
CA LEU A 8 -9.65 -4.85 10.69
C LEU A 8 -8.75 -5.60 11.68
N PHE A 9 -9.34 -6.18 12.74
CA PHE A 9 -8.63 -6.86 13.82
C PHE A 9 -8.55 -8.39 13.68
N GLY A 10 -8.97 -8.96 12.54
CA GLY A 10 -8.81 -10.40 12.29
C GLY A 10 -9.60 -11.32 13.23
N LEU A 11 -10.72 -10.85 13.79
CA LEU A 11 -11.54 -11.59 14.76
C LEU A 11 -12.55 -12.55 14.10
N GLU A 12 -12.55 -12.68 12.77
CA GLU A 12 -13.28 -13.72 12.02
C GLU A 12 -12.29 -14.57 11.22
N SER A 13 -12.25 -15.87 11.49
CA SER A 13 -11.39 -16.81 10.76
C SER A 13 -12.11 -17.37 9.51
N SER A 14 -11.39 -17.27 8.40
CA SER A 14 -11.50 -17.99 7.11
C SER A 14 -12.76 -17.84 6.27
N ASN A 15 -12.64 -17.05 5.20
CA ASN A 15 -12.73 -17.55 3.81
C ASN A 15 -11.91 -16.61 2.90
N ALA A 16 -11.28 -17.17 1.86
CA ALA A 16 -10.31 -16.55 0.96
C ALA A 16 -10.52 -15.03 0.69
N GLY A 17 -9.48 -14.21 0.88
CA GLY A 17 -9.48 -12.82 0.36
C GLY A 17 -8.64 -11.80 1.10
N ASP A 18 -8.32 -12.00 2.39
CA ASP A 18 -7.64 -10.95 3.14
C ASP A 18 -6.11 -11.07 3.04
N PHE A 19 -5.51 -10.30 2.12
CA PHE A 19 -4.07 -10.14 2.05
C PHE A 19 -3.57 -9.52 3.37
N TYR A 20 -2.90 -10.35 4.18
CA TYR A 20 -2.09 -9.97 5.34
C TYR A 20 -0.64 -10.36 5.05
N PRO A 21 0.21 -9.41 4.64
CA PRO A 21 1.59 -9.72 4.33
C PRO A 21 2.31 -10.23 5.57
N GLN A 22 3.09 -11.29 5.39
CA GLN A 22 4.05 -11.74 6.40
C GLN A 22 5.37 -11.01 6.11
N PRO A 23 5.93 -10.27 7.08
CA PRO A 23 7.19 -9.58 6.89
C PRO A 23 8.28 -10.58 6.49
N VAL A 24 8.88 -10.36 5.33
CA VAL A 24 10.00 -11.14 4.81
C VAL A 24 11.34 -10.45 5.10
N GLY A 25 11.29 -9.19 5.51
CA GLY A 25 12.45 -8.35 5.79
C GLY A 25 12.87 -7.50 4.60
N GLY A 26 13.64 -6.44 4.89
CA GLY A 26 14.20 -5.55 3.88
C GLY A 26 13.15 -4.65 3.22
N ASP A 27 13.37 -4.31 1.95
CA ASP A 27 12.51 -3.37 1.24
C ASP A 27 11.18 -3.97 0.77
N GLU A 28 11.13 -5.31 0.66
CA GLU A 28 9.93 -6.02 0.26
C GLU A 28 8.79 -5.81 1.27
N ASP A 29 9.10 -5.64 2.55
CA ASP A 29 8.12 -5.29 3.58
C ASP A 29 7.44 -3.95 3.30
N LEU A 30 8.15 -2.99 2.69
CA LEU A 30 7.59 -1.69 2.32
C LEU A 30 6.65 -1.83 1.11
N VAL A 31 7.03 -2.66 0.13
CA VAL A 31 6.18 -2.99 -1.04
C VAL A 31 4.89 -3.67 -0.56
N GLN A 32 5.02 -4.63 0.34
CA GLN A 32 3.89 -5.33 0.94
C GLN A 32 2.98 -4.43 1.77
N LEU A 33 3.55 -3.49 2.54
CA LEU A 33 2.80 -2.48 3.28
C LEU A 33 1.97 -1.61 2.31
N VAL A 34 2.58 -1.12 1.22
CA VAL A 34 1.86 -0.34 0.20
C VAL A 34 0.74 -1.16 -0.42
N LYS A 35 1.02 -2.40 -0.85
CA LYS A 35 0.00 -3.30 -1.40
C LYS A 35 -1.14 -3.52 -0.41
N PHE A 36 -0.83 -3.75 0.86
CA PHE A 36 -1.83 -3.95 1.92
C PHE A 36 -2.78 -2.76 2.06
N MET A 37 -2.27 -1.54 1.99
CA MET A 37 -3.07 -0.33 2.07
C MET A 37 -3.89 -0.11 0.79
N VAL A 38 -3.24 -0.18 -0.38
CA VAL A 38 -3.86 0.19 -1.67
C VAL A 38 -4.99 -0.74 -2.06
N VAL A 39 -4.86 -2.07 -1.88
CA VAL A 39 -5.93 -3.02 -2.24
C VAL A 39 -7.23 -2.77 -1.47
N ARG A 40 -7.20 -2.02 -0.36
CA ARG A 40 -8.38 -1.65 0.44
C ARG A 40 -8.97 -0.29 0.08
N MET A 41 -8.34 0.44 -0.84
CA MET A 41 -8.76 1.77 -1.28
C MET A 41 -9.47 1.74 -2.64
N VAL A 42 -9.43 0.61 -3.33
CA VAL A 42 -9.85 0.44 -4.74
C VAL A 42 -11.06 -0.49 -4.85
N ASP A 43 -11.76 -0.47 -5.98
CA ASP A 43 -12.86 -1.41 -6.23
C ASP A 43 -12.36 -2.73 -6.83
N GLU A 44 -11.25 -2.70 -7.59
CA GLU A 44 -10.66 -3.88 -8.26
C GLU A 44 -9.29 -4.22 -7.64
N PRO A 45 -9.24 -4.81 -6.43
CA PRO A 45 -8.00 -5.11 -5.71
C PRO A 45 -7.06 -6.07 -6.46
N GLU A 46 -7.62 -6.96 -7.29
CA GLU A 46 -6.89 -7.91 -8.12
C GLU A 46 -6.11 -7.25 -9.26
N ALA A 47 -6.52 -6.06 -9.70
CA ALA A 47 -5.82 -5.29 -10.72
C ALA A 47 -4.61 -4.51 -10.17
N VAL A 48 -4.45 -4.46 -8.84
CA VAL A 48 -3.35 -3.73 -8.19
C VAL A 48 -2.05 -4.51 -8.28
N GLN A 49 -1.07 -3.91 -8.95
CA GLN A 49 0.31 -4.36 -8.96
C GLN A 49 1.19 -3.34 -8.25
N VAL A 50 2.05 -3.83 -7.34
CA VAL A 50 3.01 -2.98 -6.63
C VAL A 50 4.40 -3.55 -6.87
N ARG A 51 5.34 -2.68 -7.24
CA ARG A 51 6.74 -3.02 -7.48
C ARG A 51 7.64 -2.06 -6.74
N GLY A 52 8.78 -2.56 -6.28
CA GLY A 52 9.80 -1.75 -5.65
C GLY A 52 11.12 -1.87 -6.41
N GLU A 53 11.78 -0.75 -6.64
CA GLU A 53 13.08 -0.69 -7.30
C GLU A 53 14.02 0.29 -6.61
N ASN A 54 15.32 -0.01 -6.63
CA ASN A 54 16.35 0.93 -6.19
C ASN A 54 16.74 1.82 -7.36
N ASN A 55 16.77 3.13 -7.14
CA ASN A 55 17.28 4.12 -8.07
C ASN A 55 18.30 5.04 -7.36
N ASP A 56 18.89 5.99 -8.09
CA ASP A 56 19.90 6.92 -7.55
C ASP A 56 19.37 7.79 -6.40
N LYS A 57 18.05 7.94 -6.27
CA LYS A 57 17.38 8.78 -5.26
C LYS A 57 16.87 7.97 -4.06
N GLY A 58 16.97 6.64 -4.09
CA GLY A 58 16.50 5.74 -3.02
C GLY A 58 15.64 4.59 -3.54
N PHE A 59 14.70 4.13 -2.72
CA PHE A 59 13.78 3.05 -3.07
C PHE A 59 12.45 3.62 -3.57
N GLN A 60 12.11 3.35 -4.83
CA GLN A 60 10.86 3.80 -5.45
C GLN A 60 9.87 2.65 -5.48
N ILE A 61 8.68 2.89 -4.93
CA ILE A 61 7.56 1.98 -4.96
C ILE A 61 6.54 2.49 -5.97
N THR A 62 6.29 1.70 -7.00
CA THR A 62 5.34 2.00 -8.06
C THR A 62 4.08 1.17 -7.87
N VAL A 63 2.93 1.83 -7.95
CA VAL A 63 1.61 1.21 -7.89
C VAL A 63 0.92 1.39 -9.23
N LYS A 64 0.60 0.29 -9.89
CA LYS A 64 -0.25 0.26 -11.09
C LYS A 64 -1.61 -0.32 -10.73
N CYS A 65 -2.67 0.30 -11.22
CA CYS A 65 -4.05 -0.12 -10.98
C CYS A 65 -4.94 0.33 -12.13
N ASN A 66 -6.23 -0.01 -12.09
CA ASN A 66 -7.18 0.50 -13.08
C ASN A 66 -7.35 2.02 -12.97
N GLN A 67 -7.54 2.68 -14.11
CA GLN A 67 -7.74 4.13 -14.20
C GLN A 67 -8.88 4.64 -13.30
N SER A 68 -9.95 3.86 -13.16
CA SER A 68 -11.11 4.13 -12.30
C SER A 68 -10.77 4.22 -10.81
N ASP A 69 -9.68 3.59 -10.39
CA ASP A 69 -9.27 3.48 -8.99
C ASP A 69 -8.21 4.50 -8.57
N ILE A 70 -7.47 5.09 -9.51
CA ILE A 70 -6.43 6.10 -9.25
C ILE A 70 -6.98 7.24 -8.39
N GLY A 71 -8.17 7.76 -8.72
CA GLY A 71 -8.80 8.84 -7.96
C GLY A 71 -9.07 8.49 -6.49
N LYS A 72 -9.32 7.22 -6.17
CA LYS A 72 -9.58 6.74 -4.81
C LYS A 72 -8.30 6.61 -4.00
N ILE A 73 -7.23 6.15 -4.64
CA ILE A 73 -5.89 6.09 -4.04
C ILE A 73 -5.39 7.51 -3.73
N ILE A 74 -5.56 8.46 -4.65
CA ILE A 74 -5.20 9.87 -4.43
C ILE A 74 -6.06 10.47 -3.32
N GLY A 75 -7.37 10.21 -3.36
CA GLY A 75 -8.34 10.75 -2.41
C GLY A 75 -8.58 12.25 -2.58
N LYS A 76 -9.57 12.78 -1.87
CA LYS A 76 -9.95 14.19 -1.95
C LYS A 76 -8.78 15.11 -1.59
N ALA A 77 -8.42 16.02 -2.50
CA ALA A 77 -7.27 16.93 -2.37
C ALA A 77 -5.92 16.21 -2.11
N GLY A 78 -5.78 14.94 -2.51
CA GLY A 78 -4.55 14.18 -2.33
C GLY A 78 -4.29 13.69 -0.91
N LYS A 79 -5.26 13.80 0.01
CA LYS A 79 -5.06 13.44 1.43
C LYS A 79 -4.66 11.98 1.63
N ASN A 80 -5.22 11.07 0.83
CA ASN A 80 -4.94 9.65 0.96
C ASN A 80 -3.50 9.33 0.51
N ILE A 81 -3.10 9.79 -0.68
CA ILE A 81 -1.73 9.55 -1.18
C ILE A 81 -0.67 10.26 -0.32
N GLN A 82 -0.98 11.41 0.27
CA GLN A 82 -0.08 12.08 1.23
C GLN A 82 0.09 11.25 2.50
N ALA A 83 -0.99 10.71 3.07
CA ALA A 83 -0.93 9.85 4.25
C ALA A 83 -0.16 8.54 3.95
N LEU A 84 -0.43 7.92 2.81
CA LEU A 84 0.27 6.72 2.33
C LEU A 84 1.79 6.96 2.25
N ARG A 85 2.20 8.05 1.60
CA ARG A 85 3.62 8.43 1.47
C ARG A 85 4.26 8.71 2.81
N ALA A 86 3.56 9.36 3.74
CA ALA A 86 4.06 9.62 5.09
C ALA A 86 4.29 8.33 5.88
N LEU A 87 3.36 7.37 5.80
CA LEU A 87 3.49 6.06 6.46
C LEU A 87 4.69 5.27 5.92
N VAL A 88 4.83 5.19 4.61
CA VAL A 88 5.93 4.48 3.95
C VAL A 88 7.27 5.14 4.23
N SER A 89 7.33 6.48 4.16
CA SER A 89 8.54 7.24 4.49
C SER A 89 8.96 6.97 5.94
N GLY A 90 8.02 7.03 6.89
CA GLY A 90 8.27 6.75 8.30
C GLY A 90 8.72 5.31 8.55
N ALA A 91 8.15 4.33 7.85
CA ALA A 91 8.59 2.94 7.91
C ALA A 91 10.01 2.74 7.35
N GLY A 92 10.35 3.45 6.26
CA GLY A 92 11.67 3.42 5.61
C GLY A 92 12.81 4.06 6.41
N VAL A 93 12.51 4.96 7.36
CA VAL A 93 13.53 5.60 8.22
C VAL A 93 14.36 4.57 8.98
N ARG A 94 13.76 3.44 9.38
CA ARG A 94 14.47 2.35 10.09
C ARG A 94 15.60 1.73 9.28
N GLY A 95 15.54 1.81 7.95
CA GLY A 95 16.60 1.37 7.04
C GLY A 95 17.52 2.49 6.55
N SER A 96 17.41 3.70 7.11
CA SER A 96 18.12 4.91 6.63
C SER A 96 17.98 5.16 5.13
N ARG A 97 16.86 4.74 4.54
CA ARG A 97 16.60 4.86 3.11
C ARG A 97 15.54 5.90 2.82
N ARG A 98 15.79 6.67 1.76
CA ARG A 98 14.76 7.53 1.16
C ARG A 98 13.82 6.64 0.36
N VAL A 99 12.52 6.74 0.64
CA VAL A 99 11.48 5.94 -0.02
C VAL A 99 10.45 6.87 -0.65
N SER A 100 10.01 6.56 -1.86
CA SER A 100 8.96 7.31 -2.56
C SER A 100 7.89 6.38 -3.11
N VAL A 101 6.65 6.87 -3.19
CA VAL A 101 5.51 6.13 -3.78
C VAL A 101 4.96 6.90 -4.97
N GLU A 102 4.87 6.21 -6.11
CA GLU A 102 4.32 6.70 -7.37
C GLU A 102 3.12 5.84 -7.80
N ILE A 103 2.14 6.51 -8.39
CA ILE A 103 0.95 5.85 -8.96
C ILE A 103 1.05 6.02 -10.47
N GLU A 104 1.09 4.91 -11.19
CA GLU A 104 1.08 4.86 -12.66
C GLU A 104 -0.33 4.57 -13.19
N ASP A 105 -0.59 5.04 -14.41
CA ASP A 105 -1.80 4.69 -15.19
C ASP A 105 -1.71 3.32 -15.90
#